data_AF-A0A1C1D0L4-F1
#
_entry.id   AF-A0A1C1D0L4-F1
#
_cell.length_a   1.000
_cell.length_b   1.000
_cell.length_c   1.000
_cell.angle_alpha   90.00
_cell.angle_beta   90.00
_cell.angle_gamma   90.00
#
_symmetry.space_group_name_H-M   'P 1'
#
loop_
_entity.id
_entity.type
_entity.pdbx_description
1 polymer ?
#
loop_
_entity_poly.entity_id
_entity_poly.type
_entity_poly.pdbx_seq_one_letter_code
_entity_poly.pdbx_strand_id
1 'polypeptide(L)'
;MVVPKSLHPEFEPVTESGDGRMLANVTPTGSCFFPHIDLGLDGLVQCLGPGAKLIAAWPNTEENILTLLRTERSTTAFIRCIRSLHGGMLYLMRGGSTSLFLSAGTIHATITLQGGLLVGINTTSLGSLVSAMRALGYELCRASSNGLPINEILGISQRLICAPELQHEPGKQRSTLAQWPDLHAKIIDAVKRRTEKASSFQDWAVESQEMYSTLQALSSSLSRYTREEGSLAGICCGVANTAEHFATCHLSGMESIHGGAKARGTGQGKRRKGAVAPVPSGD
;
A
#
# COMPACT_ATOMS: atom_id res chain seq x y z
N MET A 1 -10.07 -3.62 23.68
CA MET A 1 -9.42 -2.29 23.69
C MET A 1 -10.50 -1.24 23.58
N VAL A 2 -10.57 -0.29 24.51
CA VAL A 2 -11.46 0.86 24.34
C VAL A 2 -10.76 1.82 23.37
N VAL A 3 -11.26 1.90 22.14
CA VAL A 3 -10.85 2.98 21.23
C VAL A 3 -11.31 4.28 21.89
N PRO A 4 -10.43 5.27 22.14
CA PRO A 4 -10.85 6.52 22.76
C PRO A 4 -12.02 7.10 21.96
N LYS A 5 -13.10 7.54 22.64
CA LYS A 5 -14.21 8.29 22.03
C LYS A 5 -13.76 9.63 21.40
N SER A 6 -12.48 9.95 21.52
CA SER A 6 -11.87 11.14 20.96
C SER A 6 -10.49 10.80 20.39
N LEU A 7 -10.42 9.84 19.46
CA LEU A 7 -9.51 10.12 18.34
C LEU A 7 -9.97 11.46 17.75
N HIS A 8 -9.03 12.33 17.36
CA HIS A 8 -9.43 13.54 16.65
C HIS A 8 -10.31 13.11 15.47
N PRO A 9 -11.43 13.78 15.14
CA PRO A 9 -12.41 13.28 14.18
C PRO A 9 -11.81 12.81 12.85
N GLU A 10 -10.71 13.41 12.42
CA GLU A 10 -9.99 12.98 11.22
C GLU A 10 -9.34 11.58 11.32
N PHE A 11 -8.96 11.13 12.53
CA PHE A 11 -8.36 9.82 12.79
C PHE A 11 -9.38 8.77 13.23
N GLU A 12 -10.67 9.10 13.30
CA GLU A 12 -11.69 8.09 13.51
C GLU A 12 -11.66 7.06 12.37
N PRO A 13 -11.81 5.75 12.69
CA PRO A 13 -11.96 4.71 11.70
C PRO A 13 -13.03 5.04 10.66
N VAL A 14 -12.61 5.13 9.41
CA VAL A 14 -13.48 5.26 8.25
C VAL A 14 -13.95 3.86 7.89
N THR A 15 -15.18 3.52 8.29
CA THR A 15 -15.87 2.23 8.09
C THR A 15 -15.23 1.02 8.83
N GLU A 16 -16.02 0.01 9.21
CA GLU A 16 -15.53 -1.25 9.86
C GLU A 16 -14.74 -2.17 8.90
N SER A 17 -13.99 -1.61 7.95
CA SER A 17 -13.57 -2.30 6.71
C SER A 17 -12.10 -2.73 6.65
N GLY A 18 -11.39 -2.74 7.78
CA GLY A 18 -10.38 -3.78 8.05
C GLY A 18 -11.11 -5.03 8.57
N ASP A 19 -10.49 -6.20 8.68
CA ASP A 19 -11.18 -7.39 9.21
C ASP A 19 -11.70 -7.24 10.67
N GLY A 20 -11.58 -6.05 11.27
CA GLY A 20 -11.93 -5.76 12.65
C GLY A 20 -11.16 -6.64 13.63
N ARG A 21 -10.19 -7.42 13.14
CA ARG A 21 -9.54 -8.45 13.94
C ARG A 21 -8.56 -7.73 14.82
N MET A 22 -8.90 -7.74 16.09
CA MET A 22 -7.94 -7.46 17.13
C MET A 22 -6.86 -8.52 17.06
N LEU A 23 -5.64 -8.11 16.73
CA LEU A 23 -4.48 -8.97 16.76
C LEU A 23 -3.87 -8.92 18.17
N ALA A 24 -3.40 -10.06 18.65
CA ALA A 24 -2.73 -10.17 19.94
C ALA A 24 -1.36 -10.82 19.74
N ASN A 25 -0.30 -10.06 19.93
CA ASN A 25 1.07 -10.54 19.85
C ASN A 25 1.53 -10.95 21.26
N VAL A 26 1.91 -12.22 21.41
CA VAL A 26 2.65 -12.71 22.58
C VAL A 26 4.12 -12.46 22.33
N THR A 27 4.74 -11.56 23.08
CA THR A 27 6.14 -11.20 22.85
C THR A 27 6.99 -11.47 24.09
N PRO A 28 7.97 -12.38 24.02
CA PRO A 28 8.91 -12.59 25.11
C PRO A 28 9.81 -11.37 25.35
N THR A 29 10.34 -11.25 26.56
CA THR A 29 11.39 -10.27 26.86
C THR A 29 12.55 -10.41 25.87
N GLY A 30 13.04 -9.28 25.36
CA GLY A 30 14.14 -9.23 24.40
C GLY A 30 13.73 -9.42 22.93
N SER A 31 12.47 -9.72 22.62
CA SER A 31 12.02 -9.80 21.23
C SER A 31 12.15 -8.44 20.53
N CYS A 32 12.60 -8.43 19.29
CA CYS A 32 12.71 -7.22 18.47
C CYS A 32 11.92 -7.38 17.18
N PHE A 33 11.09 -6.38 16.86
CA PHE A 33 10.44 -6.21 15.58
C PHE A 33 11.16 -5.09 14.84
N PHE A 34 11.70 -5.44 13.66
CA PHE A 34 12.47 -4.51 12.84
C PHE A 34 11.61 -3.36 12.32
N PRO A 35 12.21 -2.22 11.95
CA PRO A 35 11.50 -1.10 11.32
C PRO A 35 10.67 -1.56 10.11
N HIS A 36 9.38 -1.23 10.10
CA HIS A 36 8.43 -1.56 9.03
C HIS A 36 7.28 -0.54 8.96
N ILE A 37 6.43 -0.69 7.95
CA ILE A 37 5.16 0.04 7.78
C ILE A 37 4.03 -1.00 7.66
N ASP A 38 2.90 -0.75 8.31
CA ASP A 38 1.75 -1.67 8.34
C ASP A 38 0.80 -1.47 7.15
N LEU A 39 1.25 -1.78 5.93
CA LEU A 39 0.43 -1.78 4.71
C LEU A 39 -0.35 -0.49 4.42
N GLY A 40 0.07 0.65 4.98
CA GLY A 40 -0.68 1.91 4.87
C GLY A 40 -1.95 1.96 5.73
N LEU A 41 -2.02 1.19 6.80
CA LEU A 41 -3.08 1.20 7.80
C LEU A 41 -2.64 2.00 9.03
N ASP A 42 -3.60 2.63 9.69
CA ASP A 42 -3.44 3.17 11.03
C ASP A 42 -3.39 2.02 12.03
N GLY A 43 -2.51 2.09 13.02
CA GLY A 43 -2.39 1.11 14.10
C GLY A 43 -2.78 1.71 15.43
N LEU A 44 -3.72 1.11 16.15
CA LEU A 44 -3.95 1.42 17.57
C LEU A 44 -3.52 0.22 18.40
N VAL A 45 -2.48 0.39 19.22
CA VAL A 45 -1.88 -0.69 20.01
C VAL A 45 -1.93 -0.41 21.51
N GLN A 46 -1.98 -1.46 22.32
CA GLN A 46 -2.02 -1.39 23.78
C GLN A 46 -1.29 -2.60 24.42
N CYS A 47 -0.46 -2.34 25.43
CA CYS A 47 0.13 -3.40 26.24
C CYS A 47 -0.86 -3.90 27.31
N LEU A 48 -1.13 -5.20 27.35
CA LEU A 48 -1.95 -5.82 28.39
C LEU A 48 -1.07 -6.54 29.43
N GLY A 49 -1.53 -6.49 30.68
CA GLY A 49 -0.82 -7.12 31.80
C GLY A 49 0.51 -6.42 32.12
N PRO A 50 1.53 -7.14 32.63
CA PRO A 50 2.79 -6.56 33.06
C PRO A 50 3.74 -6.20 31.89
N GLY A 51 3.30 -6.31 30.63
CA GLY A 51 4.15 -6.10 29.48
C GLY A 51 4.69 -4.67 29.37
N ALA A 52 5.93 -4.55 28.87
CA ALA A 52 6.56 -3.28 28.55
C ALA A 52 7.21 -3.31 27.17
N LYS A 53 6.96 -2.28 26.36
CA LYS A 53 7.44 -2.14 24.99
C LYS A 53 8.12 -0.79 24.80
N LEU A 54 9.25 -0.79 24.12
CA LEU A 54 9.89 0.40 23.60
C LEU A 54 9.60 0.46 22.10
N ILE A 55 8.85 1.47 21.67
CA ILE A 55 8.45 1.66 20.27
C ILE A 55 9.17 2.88 19.73
N ALA A 56 10.03 2.69 18.74
CA ALA A 56 10.61 3.78 17.97
C ALA A 56 9.73 4.02 16.74
N ALA A 57 9.39 5.26 16.46
CA ALA A 57 8.53 5.64 15.33
C ALA A 57 9.14 6.82 14.57
N TRP A 58 9.04 6.81 13.25
CA TRP A 58 9.56 7.85 12.37
C TRP A 58 8.49 8.28 11.35
N PRO A 59 8.49 9.55 10.93
CA PRO A 59 7.62 10.03 9.88
C PRO A 59 7.95 9.36 8.55
N ASN A 60 6.94 9.24 7.69
CA ASN A 60 7.03 8.61 6.37
C ASN A 60 7.55 9.57 5.28
N THR A 61 8.57 10.37 5.59
CA THR A 61 9.17 11.25 4.59
C THR A 61 9.77 10.42 3.45
N GLU A 62 9.93 11.03 2.28
CA GLU A 62 10.54 10.36 1.13
C GLU A 62 11.93 9.83 1.48
N GLU A 63 12.75 10.61 2.19
CA GLU A 63 14.08 10.18 2.61
C GLU A 63 14.03 8.98 3.57
N ASN A 64 13.10 8.99 4.52
CA ASN A 64 12.93 7.91 5.49
C ASN A 64 12.42 6.62 4.81
N ILE A 65 11.48 6.72 3.88
CA ILE A 65 10.98 5.58 3.09
C ILE A 65 12.11 4.98 2.23
N LEU A 66 12.87 5.82 1.53
CA LEU A 66 14.00 5.37 0.72
C LEU A 66 15.09 4.72 1.58
N THR A 67 15.34 5.27 2.77
CA THR A 67 16.27 4.69 3.74
C THR A 67 15.78 3.31 4.19
N LEU A 68 14.51 3.19 4.55
CA LEU A 68 13.90 1.92 4.96
C LEU A 68 14.01 0.86 3.86
N LEU A 69 13.65 1.17 2.62
CA LEU A 69 13.78 0.25 1.48
C LEU A 69 15.20 -0.29 1.29
N ARG A 70 16.22 0.53 1.59
CA ARG A 70 17.64 0.16 1.46
C ARG A 70 18.14 -0.68 2.64
N THR A 71 17.53 -0.56 3.82
CA THR A 71 18.05 -1.14 5.07
C THR A 71 17.24 -2.31 5.59
N GLU A 72 15.94 -2.42 5.27
CA GLU A 72 14.99 -3.38 5.86
C GLU A 72 15.44 -4.84 5.75
N ARG A 73 16.23 -5.19 4.74
CA ARG A 73 16.72 -6.55 4.49
C ARG A 73 18.01 -6.90 5.24
N SER A 74 18.56 -5.96 6.00
CA SER A 74 19.79 -6.16 6.75
C SER A 74 19.50 -6.74 8.13
N THR A 75 20.34 -7.67 8.60
CA THR A 75 20.32 -8.12 10.01
C THR A 75 20.60 -6.97 10.99
N THR A 76 21.17 -5.87 10.50
CA THR A 76 21.42 -4.63 11.26
C THR A 76 20.38 -3.54 10.97
N ALA A 77 19.24 -3.89 10.36
CA ALA A 77 18.19 -2.94 9.96
C ALA A 77 17.80 -2.01 11.10
N PHE A 78 17.58 -2.56 12.31
CA PHE A 78 17.20 -1.76 13.48
C PHE A 78 18.23 -0.65 13.79
N ILE A 79 19.50 -1.02 13.93
CA ILE A 79 20.59 -0.09 14.27
C ILE A 79 20.80 0.92 13.15
N ARG A 80 20.74 0.48 11.89
CA ARG A 80 20.89 1.37 10.73
C ARG A 80 19.75 2.37 10.64
N CYS A 81 18.51 1.91 10.77
CA CYS A 81 17.33 2.78 10.75
C CYS A 81 17.35 3.79 11.90
N ILE A 82 17.69 3.39 13.13
CA ILE A 82 17.80 4.34 14.25
C ILE A 82 18.80 5.46 13.96
N ARG A 83 19.90 5.15 13.27
CA ARG A 83 20.96 6.12 12.96
C ARG A 83 20.69 6.97 11.74
N SER A 84 19.86 6.49 10.82
CA SER A 84 19.67 7.09 9.50
C SER A 84 18.29 7.69 9.26
N LEU A 85 17.26 7.25 10.00
CA LEU A 85 15.92 7.82 9.91
C LEU A 85 15.84 9.11 10.74
N HIS A 86 15.21 10.13 10.17
CA HIS A 86 15.07 11.46 10.77
C HIS A 86 13.71 11.65 11.45
N GLY A 87 13.66 12.54 12.44
CA GLY A 87 12.41 12.91 13.12
C GLY A 87 11.82 11.80 14.01
N GLY A 88 12.65 10.88 14.48
CA GLY A 88 12.20 9.74 15.28
C GLY A 88 11.72 10.13 16.68
N MET A 89 10.67 9.46 17.15
CA MET A 89 10.17 9.51 18.52
C MET A 89 10.28 8.13 19.18
N LEU A 90 10.48 8.12 20.49
CA LEU A 90 10.60 6.91 21.28
C LEU A 90 9.49 6.87 22.34
N TYR A 91 8.66 5.84 22.27
CA TYR A 91 7.54 5.63 23.18
C TYR A 91 7.83 4.46 24.10
N LEU A 92 7.59 4.65 25.38
CA LEU A 92 7.60 3.57 26.36
C LEU A 92 6.16 3.24 26.74
N MET A 93 5.67 2.10 26.28
CA MET A 93 4.37 1.58 26.66
C MET A 93 4.53 0.60 27.82
N ARG A 94 3.75 0.81 28.88
CA ARG A 94 3.66 -0.09 30.04
C ARG A 94 2.18 -0.39 30.30
N GLY A 95 1.93 -1.60 30.80
CA GLY A 95 0.61 -2.20 31.00
C GLY A 95 -0.59 -1.29 31.27
N GLY A 96 -1.72 -1.65 30.67
CA GLY A 96 -3.10 -1.37 31.12
C GLY A 96 -3.63 0.05 30.91
N SER A 97 -2.81 1.09 30.94
CA SER A 97 -3.29 2.48 30.98
C SER A 97 -2.97 3.32 29.75
N THR A 98 -2.10 2.85 28.84
CA THR A 98 -1.68 3.63 27.67
C THR A 98 -1.90 2.86 26.38
N SER A 99 -2.50 3.54 25.42
CA SER A 99 -2.60 3.08 24.03
C SER A 99 -1.80 4.04 23.15
N LEU A 100 -1.19 3.51 22.10
CA LEU A 100 -0.45 4.29 21.12
C LEU A 100 -1.19 4.20 19.78
N PHE A 101 -1.56 5.36 19.24
CA PHE A 101 -2.03 5.48 17.88
C PHE A 101 -0.84 5.80 16.96
N LEU A 102 -0.67 4.99 15.93
CA LEU A 102 0.31 5.14 14.87
C LEU A 102 -0.46 5.44 13.59
N SER A 103 -0.30 6.64 13.04
CA SER A 103 -0.95 6.98 11.78
C SER A 103 -0.38 6.13 10.63
N ALA A 104 -1.18 5.90 9.60
CA ALA A 104 -0.77 5.15 8.43
C ALA A 104 0.55 5.67 7.86
N GLY A 105 1.42 4.75 7.47
CA GLY A 105 2.75 5.09 6.96
C GLY A 105 3.82 5.32 8.02
N THR A 106 3.46 5.44 9.30
CA THR A 106 4.45 5.55 10.38
C THR A 106 5.42 4.36 10.32
N ILE A 107 6.69 4.66 10.06
CA ILE A 107 7.75 3.66 10.13
C ILE A 107 7.96 3.39 11.60
N HIS A 108 7.85 2.15 12.05
CA HIS A 108 8.00 1.85 13.46
C HIS A 108 8.71 0.53 13.72
N ALA A 109 9.35 0.46 14.88
CA ALA A 109 10.09 -0.70 15.35
C ALA A 109 9.85 -0.89 16.84
N THR A 110 9.81 -2.15 17.30
CA THR A 110 9.43 -2.46 18.69
C THR A 110 10.46 -3.35 19.36
N ILE A 111 10.88 -3.00 20.57
CA ILE A 111 11.64 -3.87 21.48
C ILE A 111 10.76 -4.23 22.67
N THR A 112 10.66 -5.52 22.99
CA THR A 112 9.99 -5.97 24.21
C THR A 112 10.94 -5.91 25.39
N LEU A 113 10.72 -4.93 26.28
CA LEU A 113 11.50 -4.78 27.52
C LEU A 113 11.06 -5.77 28.60
N GLN A 114 9.75 -6.05 28.66
CA GLN A 114 9.16 -7.03 29.55
C GLN A 114 8.09 -7.82 28.80
N GLY A 115 8.20 -9.15 28.87
CA GLY A 115 7.30 -10.07 28.18
C GLY A 115 5.84 -9.85 28.54
N GLY A 116 4.96 -10.07 27.56
CA GLY A 116 3.52 -9.88 27.75
C GLY A 116 2.75 -9.83 26.44
N LEU A 117 1.51 -9.35 26.51
CA LEU A 117 0.62 -9.24 25.38
C LEU A 117 0.61 -7.80 24.84
N LEU A 118 0.78 -7.65 23.53
CA LEU A 118 0.50 -6.42 22.81
C LEU A 118 -0.74 -6.68 21.94
N VAL A 119 -1.85 -6.02 22.25
CA VAL A 119 -3.04 -6.06 21.40
C VAL A 119 -3.06 -4.86 20.48
N GLY A 120 -3.58 -5.04 19.27
CA GLY A 120 -3.75 -3.94 18.33
C GLY A 120 -4.91 -4.16 17.38
N ILE A 121 -5.39 -3.05 16.81
CA ILE A 121 -6.28 -3.05 15.66
C ILE A 121 -5.63 -2.23 14.56
N ASN A 122 -5.76 -2.71 13.33
CA ASN A 122 -5.41 -1.94 12.15
C ASN A 122 -6.70 -1.36 11.55
N THR A 123 -6.66 -0.09 11.20
CA THR A 123 -7.80 0.68 10.69
C THR A 123 -7.37 1.60 9.56
N THR A 124 -8.33 2.28 8.95
CA THR A 124 -8.12 3.36 8.00
C THR A 124 -8.80 4.62 8.50
N SER A 125 -8.19 5.79 8.28
CA SER A 125 -8.77 7.09 8.62
C SER A 125 -8.48 8.14 7.54
N LEU A 126 -9.37 9.15 7.42
CA LEU A 126 -9.17 10.25 6.46
C LEU A 126 -7.96 11.13 6.83
N GLY A 127 -7.67 11.24 8.11
CA GLY A 127 -6.54 11.96 8.69
C GLY A 127 -5.22 11.46 8.12
N SER A 128 -5.11 10.14 7.97
CA SER A 128 -3.90 9.47 7.50
C SER A 128 -3.88 9.15 6.00
N LEU A 129 -4.89 9.57 5.23
CA LEU A 129 -5.05 9.20 3.81
C LEU A 129 -3.80 9.44 2.95
N VAL A 130 -3.21 10.64 3.02
CA VAL A 130 -1.98 10.98 2.28
C VAL A 130 -0.82 10.07 2.70
N SER A 131 -0.70 9.81 4.00
CA SER A 131 0.37 8.98 4.54
C SER A 131 0.19 7.50 4.19
N ALA A 132 -1.06 7.03 4.13
CA ALA A 132 -1.44 5.72 3.63
C ALA A 132 -1.09 5.57 2.14
N MET A 133 -1.39 6.56 1.29
CA MET A 133 -1.01 6.51 -0.13
C MET A 133 0.50 6.37 -0.34
N ARG A 134 1.31 7.12 0.43
CA ARG A 134 2.78 7.00 0.38
C ARG A 134 3.25 5.62 0.85
N ALA A 135 2.66 5.11 1.93
CA ALA A 135 2.93 3.78 2.46
C ALA A 135 2.61 2.68 1.44
N LEU A 136 1.48 2.78 0.75
CA LEU A 136 1.10 1.85 -0.32
C LEU A 136 2.10 1.91 -1.48
N GLY A 137 2.62 3.09 -1.81
CA GLY A 137 3.73 3.24 -2.75
C GLY A 137 5.00 2.49 -2.31
N TYR A 138 5.37 2.60 -1.04
CA TYR A 138 6.47 1.81 -0.44
C TYR A 138 6.19 0.30 -0.55
N GLU A 139 4.98 -0.12 -0.21
CA GLU A 139 4.60 -1.53 -0.26
C GLU A 139 4.63 -2.10 -1.67
N LEU A 140 4.24 -1.34 -2.69
CA LEU A 140 4.35 -1.76 -4.09
C LEU A 140 5.81 -1.95 -4.53
N CYS A 141 6.69 -1.04 -4.11
CA CYS A 141 8.13 -1.17 -4.33
C CYS A 141 8.70 -2.41 -3.62
N ARG A 142 8.24 -2.70 -2.40
CA ARG A 142 8.64 -3.88 -1.61
C ARG A 142 8.08 -5.19 -2.19
N ALA A 143 6.79 -5.22 -2.51
CA ALA A 143 6.04 -6.34 -3.08
C ALA A 143 6.67 -6.87 -4.36
N SER A 144 7.17 -5.97 -5.19
CA SER A 144 7.85 -6.29 -6.44
C SER A 144 9.03 -7.26 -6.25
N SER A 145 9.60 -7.30 -5.04
CA SER A 145 10.66 -8.23 -4.65
C SER A 145 10.18 -9.49 -3.94
N ASN A 146 9.06 -9.44 -3.19
CA ASN A 146 8.72 -10.45 -2.17
C ASN A 146 7.38 -11.17 -2.38
N GLY A 147 6.65 -10.91 -3.47
CA GLY A 147 5.41 -11.63 -3.78
C GLY A 147 4.23 -11.28 -2.86
N LEU A 148 4.25 -10.09 -2.24
CA LEU A 148 3.09 -9.58 -1.50
C LEU A 148 1.86 -9.50 -2.41
N PRO A 149 0.65 -9.77 -1.88
CA PRO A 149 -0.58 -9.77 -2.66
C PRO A 149 -0.93 -8.34 -3.08
N ILE A 150 -0.65 -8.00 -4.33
CA ILE A 150 -0.97 -6.67 -4.91
C ILE A 150 -2.46 -6.32 -4.73
N ASN A 151 -3.34 -7.33 -4.72
CA ASN A 151 -4.78 -7.18 -4.49
C ASN A 151 -5.09 -6.61 -3.09
N GLU A 152 -4.29 -6.94 -2.07
CA GLU A 152 -4.48 -6.40 -0.73
C GLU A 152 -4.16 -4.90 -0.70
N ILE A 153 -3.03 -4.50 -1.32
CA ILE A 153 -2.62 -3.09 -1.45
C ILE A 153 -3.67 -2.30 -2.24
N LEU A 154 -4.16 -2.86 -3.35
CA LEU A 154 -5.21 -2.25 -4.16
C LEU A 154 -6.53 -2.15 -3.38
N GLY A 155 -6.89 -3.18 -2.62
CA GLY A 155 -8.08 -3.18 -1.77
C GLY A 155 -8.01 -2.11 -0.67
N ILE A 156 -6.85 -1.92 -0.04
CA ILE A 156 -6.64 -0.83 0.93
C ILE A 156 -6.78 0.54 0.24
N SER A 157 -6.14 0.70 -0.93
CA SER A 157 -6.25 1.93 -1.74
C SER A 157 -7.70 2.25 -2.07
N GLN A 158 -8.48 1.24 -2.46
CA GLN A 158 -9.90 1.37 -2.79
C GLN A 158 -10.72 1.82 -1.59
N ARG A 159 -10.55 1.20 -0.42
CA ARG A 159 -11.30 1.58 0.79
C ARG A 159 -11.03 3.03 1.19
N LEU A 160 -9.78 3.46 1.09
CA LEU A 160 -9.36 4.82 1.40
C LEU A 160 -9.90 5.86 0.40
N ILE A 161 -9.74 5.60 -0.89
CA ILE A 161 -10.08 6.56 -1.97
C ILE A 161 -11.57 6.53 -2.31
N CYS A 162 -12.29 5.44 -2.03
CA CYS A 162 -13.73 5.33 -2.28
C CYS A 162 -14.58 5.57 -1.02
N ALA A 163 -13.96 5.94 0.11
CA ALA A 163 -14.66 6.25 1.35
C ALA A 163 -15.75 7.34 1.12
N PRO A 164 -17.00 7.13 1.56
CA PRO A 164 -18.06 8.14 1.49
C PRO A 164 -17.67 9.46 2.16
N GLU A 165 -16.97 9.38 3.29
CA GLU A 165 -16.54 10.52 4.10
C GLU A 165 -15.60 11.45 3.31
N LEU A 166 -14.78 10.90 2.41
CA LEU A 166 -13.89 11.68 1.55
C LEU A 166 -14.68 12.57 0.56
N GLN A 167 -15.94 12.26 0.28
CA GLN A 167 -16.81 13.08 -0.60
C GLN A 167 -17.12 14.46 0.00
N HIS A 168 -16.98 14.61 1.32
CA HIS A 168 -17.28 15.85 2.03
C HIS A 168 -16.02 16.61 2.48
N GLU A 169 -14.83 16.19 2.03
CA GLU A 169 -13.54 16.74 2.47
C GLU A 169 -12.67 17.23 1.28
N PRO A 170 -13.00 18.38 0.64
CA PRO A 170 -12.29 18.92 -0.54
C PRO A 170 -10.75 19.00 -0.38
N GLY A 171 -10.28 19.42 0.80
CA GLY A 171 -8.84 19.49 1.08
C GLY A 171 -8.14 18.13 1.04
N LYS A 172 -8.81 17.06 1.50
CA LYS A 172 -8.32 15.69 1.44
C LYS A 172 -8.44 15.13 0.02
N GLN A 173 -9.50 15.47 -0.73
CA GLN A 173 -9.63 15.12 -2.15
C GLN A 173 -8.46 15.68 -2.97
N ARG A 174 -8.18 16.99 -2.83
CA ARG A 174 -7.05 17.63 -3.51
C ARG A 174 -5.72 16.99 -3.18
N SER A 175 -5.49 16.69 -1.90
CA SER A 175 -4.27 16.02 -1.45
C SER A 175 -4.14 14.60 -2.03
N THR A 176 -5.25 13.88 -2.13
CA THR A 176 -5.34 12.55 -2.76
C THR A 176 -4.98 12.62 -4.24
N LEU A 177 -5.62 13.55 -4.97
CA LEU A 177 -5.35 13.78 -6.38
C LEU A 177 -3.89 14.18 -6.64
N ALA A 178 -3.28 14.95 -5.74
CA ALA A 178 -1.88 15.34 -5.85
C ALA A 178 -0.90 14.16 -5.64
N GLN A 179 -1.22 13.19 -4.77
CA GLN A 179 -0.38 12.00 -4.56
C GLN A 179 -0.63 10.90 -5.61
N TRP A 180 -1.78 10.91 -6.27
CA TRP A 180 -2.22 9.83 -7.14
C TRP A 180 -1.27 9.52 -8.30
N PRO A 181 -0.68 10.47 -9.06
CA PRO A 181 0.18 10.14 -10.20
C PRO A 181 1.37 9.23 -9.84
N ASP A 182 2.02 9.48 -8.71
CA ASP A 182 3.14 8.66 -8.22
C ASP A 182 2.67 7.27 -7.80
N LEU A 183 1.58 7.18 -7.03
CA LEU A 183 0.99 5.90 -6.64
C LEU A 183 0.53 5.09 -7.86
N HIS A 184 -0.11 5.75 -8.83
CA HIS A 184 -0.56 5.14 -10.07
C HIS A 184 0.61 4.56 -10.86
N ALA A 185 1.71 5.32 -11.03
CA ALA A 185 2.90 4.83 -11.71
C ALA A 185 3.45 3.55 -11.05
N LYS A 186 3.52 3.54 -9.70
CA LYS A 186 3.97 2.37 -8.92
C LYS A 186 3.03 1.18 -9.04
N ILE A 187 1.72 1.41 -9.07
CA ILE A 187 0.71 0.38 -9.30
C ILE A 187 0.92 -0.25 -10.68
N ILE A 188 0.94 0.55 -11.75
CA ILE A 188 1.09 0.06 -13.13
C ILE A 188 2.38 -0.75 -13.27
N ASP A 189 3.48 -0.27 -12.70
CA ASP A 189 4.78 -0.93 -12.71
C ASP A 189 4.76 -2.27 -11.94
N ALA A 190 4.12 -2.31 -10.77
CA ALA A 190 3.93 -3.55 -10.01
C ALA A 190 3.04 -4.56 -10.76
N VAL A 191 1.94 -4.11 -11.38
CA VAL A 191 1.06 -4.95 -12.22
C VAL A 191 1.83 -5.53 -13.40
N LYS A 192 2.61 -4.72 -14.12
CA LYS A 192 3.42 -5.18 -15.27
C LYS A 192 4.39 -6.28 -14.86
N ARG A 193 5.16 -6.07 -13.79
CA ARG A 193 6.08 -7.08 -13.25
C ARG A 193 5.38 -8.37 -12.82
N ARG A 194 4.18 -8.26 -12.23
CA ARG A 194 3.39 -9.42 -11.83
C ARG A 194 2.92 -10.22 -13.06
N THR A 195 2.42 -9.53 -14.08
CA THR A 195 2.08 -10.11 -15.38
C THR A 195 3.27 -10.88 -15.96
N GLU A 196 4.47 -10.31 -15.92
CA GLU A 196 5.70 -10.93 -16.44
C GLU A 196 6.10 -12.20 -15.68
N LYS A 197 5.84 -12.28 -14.37
CA LYS A 197 6.17 -13.42 -13.51
C LYS A 197 5.11 -14.52 -13.46
N ALA A 198 3.89 -14.27 -13.91
CA ALA A 198 2.79 -15.24 -13.82
C ALA A 198 3.12 -16.54 -14.57
N SER A 199 3.12 -17.67 -13.85
CA SER A 199 3.49 -19.00 -14.37
C SER A 199 2.39 -19.64 -15.20
N SER A 200 1.12 -19.26 -15.00
CA SER A 200 -0.01 -19.78 -15.75
C SER A 200 -0.97 -18.65 -16.15
N PHE A 201 -1.71 -18.87 -17.24
CA PHE A 201 -2.73 -17.93 -17.69
C PHE A 201 -3.94 -17.92 -16.74
N GLN A 202 -4.33 -19.08 -16.19
CA GLN A 202 -5.48 -19.20 -15.31
C GLN A 202 -5.31 -18.41 -14.01
N ASP A 203 -4.15 -18.54 -13.35
CA ASP A 203 -3.88 -17.82 -12.09
C ASP A 203 -3.88 -16.30 -12.34
N TRP A 204 -3.27 -15.89 -13.46
CA TRP A 204 -3.28 -14.49 -13.88
C TRP A 204 -4.68 -13.98 -14.21
N ALA A 205 -5.53 -14.78 -14.85
CA ALA A 205 -6.87 -14.35 -15.28
C ALA A 205 -7.76 -13.99 -14.08
N VAL A 206 -7.73 -14.79 -13.01
CA VAL A 206 -8.51 -14.52 -11.79
C VAL A 206 -7.93 -13.30 -11.05
N GLU A 207 -6.61 -13.28 -10.81
CA GLU A 207 -5.94 -12.18 -10.11
C GLU A 207 -6.15 -10.85 -10.86
N SER A 208 -5.98 -10.84 -12.19
CA SER A 208 -6.14 -9.64 -13.02
C SER A 208 -7.58 -9.13 -13.10
N GLN A 209 -8.59 -10.00 -12.99
CA GLN A 209 -9.99 -9.57 -12.99
C GLN A 209 -10.33 -8.79 -11.70
N GLU A 210 -9.89 -9.28 -10.55
CA GLU A 210 -10.05 -8.57 -9.27
C GLU A 210 -9.32 -7.23 -9.30
N MET A 211 -8.04 -7.24 -9.71
CA MET A 211 -7.24 -6.02 -9.85
C MET A 211 -7.91 -5.00 -10.75
N TYR A 212 -8.43 -5.44 -11.90
CA TYR A 212 -9.11 -4.57 -12.85
C TYR A 212 -10.36 -3.94 -12.24
N SER A 213 -11.18 -4.73 -11.54
CA SER A 213 -12.38 -4.23 -10.89
C SER A 213 -12.07 -3.17 -9.82
N THR A 214 -11.02 -3.39 -9.03
CA THR A 214 -10.54 -2.42 -8.04
C THR A 214 -10.00 -1.15 -8.69
N LEU A 215 -9.21 -1.28 -9.75
CA LEU A 215 -8.67 -0.15 -10.50
C LEU A 215 -9.78 0.67 -11.16
N GLN A 216 -10.83 0.03 -11.68
CA GLN A 216 -11.99 0.71 -12.23
C GLN A 216 -12.77 1.50 -11.17
N ALA A 217 -12.93 0.95 -9.97
CA ALA A 217 -13.55 1.65 -8.84
C ALA A 217 -12.74 2.88 -8.41
N LEU A 218 -11.42 2.73 -8.31
CA LEU A 218 -10.48 3.83 -8.03
C LEU A 218 -10.58 4.93 -9.09
N SER A 219 -10.49 4.57 -10.37
CA SER A 219 -10.58 5.51 -11.49
C SER A 219 -11.90 6.28 -11.49
N SER A 220 -13.01 5.61 -11.17
CA SER A 220 -14.33 6.23 -11.08
C SER A 220 -14.40 7.26 -9.94
N SER A 221 -13.91 6.90 -8.74
CA SER A 221 -13.84 7.82 -7.59
C SER A 221 -12.95 9.03 -7.87
N LEU A 222 -11.76 8.81 -8.42
CA LEU A 222 -10.82 9.87 -8.74
C LEU A 222 -11.35 10.79 -9.84
N SER A 223 -11.99 10.25 -10.87
CA SER A 223 -12.64 11.04 -11.93
C SER A 223 -13.74 11.94 -11.37
N ARG A 224 -14.46 11.49 -10.34
CA ARG A 224 -15.43 12.32 -9.63
C ARG A 224 -14.72 13.45 -8.88
N TYR A 225 -13.70 13.15 -8.06
CA TYR A 225 -12.95 14.17 -7.33
C TYR A 225 -12.30 15.20 -8.26
N THR A 226 -11.74 14.77 -9.39
CA THR A 226 -11.17 15.67 -10.39
C THR A 226 -12.22 16.62 -10.98
N ARG A 227 -13.48 16.18 -11.17
CA ARG A 227 -14.56 17.06 -11.63
C ARG A 227 -15.03 18.03 -10.54
N GLU A 228 -15.06 17.59 -9.28
CA GLU A 228 -15.47 18.40 -8.13
C GLU A 228 -14.43 19.49 -7.78
N GLU A 229 -13.14 19.14 -7.77
CA GLU A 229 -12.04 20.08 -7.48
C GLU A 229 -11.69 21.00 -8.67
N GLY A 230 -12.07 20.62 -9.90
CA GLY A 230 -11.75 21.35 -11.11
C GLY A 230 -10.28 21.22 -11.51
N SER A 231 -9.57 22.33 -11.71
CA SER A 231 -8.16 22.30 -12.09
C SER A 231 -7.29 22.00 -10.87
N LEU A 232 -6.47 20.96 -10.98
CA LEU A 232 -5.38 20.75 -10.03
C LEU A 232 -4.32 21.82 -10.30
N ALA A 233 -3.86 22.50 -9.26
CA ALA A 233 -2.81 23.51 -9.42
C ALA A 233 -1.49 22.86 -9.89
N GLY A 234 -0.73 23.59 -10.69
CA GLY A 234 0.64 23.21 -11.09
C GLY A 234 0.77 22.56 -12.46
N ILE A 235 1.91 21.92 -12.67
CA ILE A 235 2.31 21.27 -13.93
C ILE A 235 2.34 19.76 -13.69
N CYS A 236 1.73 18.99 -14.59
CA CYS A 236 1.76 17.55 -14.60
C CYS A 236 2.19 17.06 -15.99
N CYS A 237 3.08 16.06 -16.05
CA CYS A 237 3.63 15.55 -17.32
C CYS A 237 4.18 16.66 -18.27
N GLY A 238 4.67 17.77 -17.72
CA GLY A 238 5.17 18.91 -18.51
C GLY A 238 4.11 19.86 -19.08
N VAL A 239 2.83 19.67 -18.76
CA VAL A 239 1.72 20.54 -19.19
C VAL A 239 0.87 21.01 -17.99
N ALA A 240 -0.04 21.95 -18.21
CA ALA A 240 -0.96 22.39 -17.17
C ALA A 240 -1.80 21.22 -16.64
N ASN A 241 -1.90 21.07 -15.32
CA ASN A 241 -2.60 19.95 -14.68
C ASN A 241 -4.14 20.14 -14.69
N THR A 242 -4.72 20.13 -15.89
CA THR A 242 -6.17 20.24 -16.06
C THR A 242 -6.87 18.93 -15.67
N ALA A 243 -8.17 19.01 -15.35
CA ALA A 243 -9.00 17.84 -15.10
C ALA A 243 -8.96 16.81 -16.25
N GLU A 244 -9.01 17.31 -17.48
CA GLU A 244 -8.94 16.49 -18.71
C GLU A 244 -7.57 15.83 -18.87
N HIS A 245 -6.48 16.58 -18.62
CA HIS A 245 -5.13 16.03 -18.63
C HIS A 245 -4.97 14.92 -17.60
N PHE A 246 -5.41 15.17 -16.36
CA PHE A 246 -5.32 14.21 -15.27
C PHE A 246 -6.10 12.92 -15.57
N ALA A 247 -7.33 13.05 -16.07
CA ALA A 247 -8.14 11.91 -16.48
C ALA A 247 -7.47 11.11 -17.61
N THR A 248 -6.93 11.80 -18.61
CA THR A 248 -6.31 11.16 -19.77
C THR A 248 -4.95 10.52 -19.44
N CYS A 249 -4.14 11.11 -18.55
CA CYS A 249 -2.77 10.63 -18.31
C CYS A 249 -2.64 9.72 -17.08
N HIS A 250 -3.50 9.89 -16.08
CA HIS A 250 -3.38 9.22 -14.78
C HIS A 250 -4.59 8.36 -14.39
N LEU A 251 -5.69 8.47 -15.12
CA LEU A 251 -6.86 7.59 -14.95
C LEU A 251 -7.05 6.67 -16.16
N SER A 252 -6.64 7.10 -17.36
CA SER A 252 -6.56 6.25 -18.54
C SER A 252 -5.31 5.35 -18.51
N GLY A 253 -5.41 4.18 -19.12
CA GLY A 253 -4.32 3.17 -19.15
C GLY A 253 -4.56 1.96 -18.25
N MET A 254 -5.48 2.05 -17.27
CA MET A 254 -5.90 0.89 -16.49
C MET A 254 -6.55 -0.20 -17.35
N GLU A 255 -7.19 0.19 -18.46
CA GLU A 255 -7.78 -0.71 -19.46
C GLU A 255 -6.74 -1.58 -20.19
N SER A 256 -5.52 -1.08 -20.37
CA SER A 256 -4.46 -1.79 -21.09
C SER A 256 -3.98 -3.06 -20.35
N ILE A 257 -4.14 -3.09 -19.02
CA ILE A 257 -3.79 -4.24 -18.17
C ILE A 257 -4.61 -5.47 -18.56
N HIS A 258 -5.91 -5.29 -18.84
CA HIS A 258 -6.80 -6.37 -19.24
C HIS A 258 -6.53 -6.86 -20.68
N GLY A 259 -6.12 -5.95 -21.57
CA GLY A 259 -5.76 -6.28 -22.96
C GLY A 259 -4.56 -7.23 -23.06
N GLY A 260 -3.56 -7.07 -22.18
CA GLY A 260 -2.39 -7.95 -22.12
C GLY A 260 -2.73 -9.42 -21.78
N ALA A 261 -3.75 -9.64 -20.95
CA ALA A 261 -4.24 -10.98 -20.64
C ALA A 261 -4.83 -11.65 -21.89
N LYS A 262 -5.72 -10.97 -22.62
CA LYS A 262 -6.35 -11.53 -23.83
C LYS A 262 -5.33 -11.87 -24.94
N ALA A 263 -4.26 -11.08 -25.07
CA ALA A 263 -3.19 -11.36 -26.05
C ALA A 263 -2.38 -12.63 -25.71
N ARG A 264 -2.11 -12.90 -24.43
CA ARG A 264 -1.39 -14.13 -24.02
C ARG A 264 -2.24 -15.40 -24.22
N GLY A 265 -3.55 -15.33 -23.97
CA GLY A 265 -4.46 -16.46 -24.17
C GLY A 265 -4.63 -16.90 -25.63
N THR A 266 -4.41 -15.99 -26.59
CA THR A 266 -4.52 -16.31 -28.03
C THR A 266 -3.20 -16.75 -28.67
N GLY A 267 -2.06 -16.53 -28.01
CA GLY A 267 -0.71 -16.77 -28.54
C GLY A 267 -0.16 -18.19 -28.43
N GLN A 268 -0.71 -19.06 -27.57
CA GLN A 268 -0.16 -20.41 -27.33
C GLN A 268 -0.71 -21.54 -28.23
N GLY A 269 -1.54 -21.22 -29.23
CA GLY A 269 -2.21 -22.23 -30.08
C GLY A 269 -1.55 -22.60 -31.42
N LYS A 270 -0.53 -21.87 -31.90
CA LYS A 270 0.11 -22.18 -33.19
C LYS A 270 1.41 -22.96 -33.00
N ARG A 271 1.29 -24.26 -32.68
CA ARG A 271 2.30 -25.25 -33.06
C ARG A 271 2.43 -25.22 -34.58
N ARG A 272 3.51 -24.60 -35.09
CA ARG A 272 3.95 -24.79 -36.48
C ARG A 272 4.15 -26.30 -36.68
N LYS A 273 3.26 -26.92 -37.45
CA LYS A 273 3.57 -28.19 -38.11
C LYS A 273 4.79 -27.91 -39.00
N GLY A 274 5.95 -28.40 -38.57
CA GLY A 274 7.12 -28.47 -39.43
C GLY A 274 6.76 -29.37 -40.61
N ALA A 275 6.63 -28.76 -41.78
CA ALA A 275 6.61 -29.50 -43.03
C ALA A 275 7.98 -30.16 -43.20
N VAL A 276 8.01 -31.47 -43.10
CA VAL A 276 9.14 -32.30 -43.53
C VAL A 276 9.18 -32.21 -45.05
N ALA A 277 10.23 -31.60 -45.59
CA ALA A 277 10.52 -31.69 -47.02
C ALA A 277 11.13 -33.08 -47.32
N PRO A 278 10.67 -33.79 -48.36
CA PRO A 278 11.32 -35.02 -48.80
C PRO A 278 12.68 -34.69 -49.43
N VAL A 279 13.74 -35.34 -48.94
CA VAL A 279 15.05 -35.34 -49.60
C VAL A 279 15.02 -36.38 -50.73
N PRO A 280 15.45 -36.03 -51.96
CA PRO A 280 15.34 -36.90 -53.13
C PRO A 280 16.33 -38.06 -53.10
N SER A 281 15.89 -39.20 -53.61
CA SER A 281 16.74 -40.33 -54.00
C SER A 281 17.50 -40.00 -55.28
N GLY A 282 18.81 -40.19 -55.28
CA GLY A 282 19.67 -40.12 -56.46
C GLY A 282 21.01 -40.79 -56.14
N ASP A 283 21.25 -41.90 -56.84
CA ASP A 283 22.43 -42.78 -56.93
C ASP A 283 22.86 -43.61 -55.70
#